data_AF-A0A7K3Y683-F1
#
_entry.id   AF-A0A7K3Y683-F1
#
_cell.length_a   1.000
_cell.length_b   1.000
_cell.length_c   1.000
_cell.angle_alpha   90.00
_cell.angle_beta   90.00
_cell.angle_gamma   90.00
#
_symmetry.space_group_name_H-M   'P 1'
#
loop_
_entity.id
_entity.type
_entity.pdbx_description
1 polymer ?
#
loop_
_entity_poly.entity_id
_entity_poly.type
_entity_poly.pdbx_seq_one_letter_code
_entity_poly.pdbx_strand_id
1 'polypeptide(L)'
;RETRHFMEGRGITTSSRGKEEAHDYRYFPDPDLGPLHVADRVAGIDLPELPTARKNRFIEQYSASANHARTLTGDPRLADFYEEVAPADPVLAATWVADTLLGELNYRDMNITAVPPGHIIELLELLRAGTITDRAGVQVLRTLLDACVEGRPCEMPAAIVKREGLGKTAGDEFTPIVRAVVAANPQAVEDYRSGKEGALNFLVGQVMKETRGRADPRELRRIVSESIKSSEV
;
A
#
# COMPACT_ATOMS: atom_id res chain seq x y z
N ARG A 1 -37.19 -17.77 -27.38
CA ARG A 1 -36.26 -16.83 -26.67
C ARG A 1 -36.61 -16.93 -25.19
N GLU A 2 -35.69 -16.82 -24.23
CA GLU A 2 -36.05 -17.00 -22.81
C GLU A 2 -35.33 -16.00 -21.91
N THR A 3 -35.94 -15.71 -20.75
CA THR A 3 -35.31 -14.96 -19.67
C THR A 3 -34.81 -15.96 -18.65
N ARG A 4 -33.50 -15.93 -18.37
CA ARG A 4 -32.84 -16.81 -17.42
C ARG A 4 -32.36 -16.01 -16.22
N HIS A 5 -32.38 -16.64 -15.04
CA HIS A 5 -31.76 -16.10 -13.84
C HIS A 5 -30.44 -16.82 -13.58
N PHE A 6 -29.44 -16.08 -13.11
CA PHE A 6 -28.18 -16.66 -12.67
C PHE A 6 -28.29 -17.11 -11.21
N MET A 7 -27.88 -18.34 -10.92
CA MET A 7 -27.77 -18.86 -9.56
C MET A 7 -26.31 -18.93 -9.15
N GLU A 8 -25.86 -17.94 -8.37
CA GLU A 8 -24.45 -17.79 -7.95
C GLU A 8 -23.90 -19.05 -7.30
N GLY A 9 -24.61 -19.65 -6.35
CA GLY A 9 -24.14 -20.83 -5.59
C GLY A 9 -23.93 -22.10 -6.41
N ARG A 10 -24.40 -22.15 -7.67
CA ARG A 10 -24.19 -23.28 -8.58
C ARG A 10 -23.49 -22.91 -9.88
N GLY A 11 -23.25 -21.61 -10.13
CA GLY A 11 -22.66 -21.13 -11.38
C GLY A 11 -23.48 -21.44 -12.64
N ILE A 12 -24.78 -21.70 -12.50
CA ILE A 12 -25.67 -22.05 -13.62
C ILE A 12 -26.74 -20.99 -13.83
N THR A 13 -27.26 -20.92 -15.05
CA THR A 13 -28.46 -20.13 -15.34
C THR A 13 -29.68 -21.04 -15.45
N THR A 14 -30.78 -20.66 -14.82
CA THR A 14 -32.06 -21.37 -14.89
C THR A 14 -33.07 -20.57 -15.70
N SER A 15 -33.85 -21.24 -16.53
CA SER A 15 -34.93 -20.58 -17.26
C SER A 15 -36.03 -20.18 -16.30
N SER A 16 -36.47 -18.92 -16.38
CA SER A 16 -37.57 -18.40 -15.57
C SER A 16 -38.83 -18.23 -16.40
N ARG A 17 -38.72 -17.67 -17.60
CA ARG A 17 -39.85 -17.49 -18.51
C ARG A 17 -39.42 -17.65 -19.96
N GLY A 18 -40.13 -18.49 -20.70
CA GLY A 18 -40.10 -18.49 -22.16
C GLY A 18 -40.78 -17.24 -22.71
N LYS A 19 -40.08 -16.49 -23.57
CA LYS A 19 -40.65 -15.42 -24.39
C LYS A 19 -41.01 -16.02 -25.75
N GLU A 20 -42.31 -16.21 -25.97
CA GLU A 20 -42.87 -16.67 -27.24
C GLU A 20 -43.02 -15.51 -28.24
N GLU A 21 -43.35 -14.30 -27.76
CA GLU A 21 -43.41 -13.06 -28.55
C GLU A 21 -42.76 -11.88 -27.81
N ALA A 22 -42.47 -10.78 -28.51
CA ALA A 22 -42.00 -9.53 -27.88
C ALA A 22 -43.15 -8.89 -27.10
N HIS A 23 -42.90 -8.48 -25.85
CA HIS A 23 -43.93 -7.83 -25.03
C HIS A 23 -44.26 -6.45 -25.59
N ASP A 24 -45.55 -6.23 -25.84
CA ASP A 24 -46.09 -4.90 -26.16
C ASP A 24 -46.30 -4.12 -24.85
N TYR A 25 -45.34 -3.27 -24.53
CA TYR A 25 -45.39 -2.38 -23.36
C TYR A 25 -46.31 -1.17 -23.58
N ARG A 26 -46.86 -0.98 -24.80
CA ARG A 26 -47.75 0.13 -25.16
C ARG A 26 -47.19 1.48 -24.73
N TYR A 27 -45.94 1.78 -25.10
CA TYR A 27 -45.32 3.08 -24.80
C TYR A 27 -46.13 4.21 -25.46
N PHE A 28 -46.51 5.21 -24.66
CA PHE A 28 -47.06 6.48 -25.12
C PHE A 28 -46.44 7.62 -24.30
N PRO A 29 -46.41 8.86 -24.82
CA PRO A 29 -45.92 10.01 -24.06
C PRO A 29 -46.76 10.21 -22.79
N ASP A 30 -46.10 10.34 -21.66
CA ASP A 30 -46.76 10.62 -20.39
C ASP A 30 -47.41 12.02 -20.45
N PRO A 31 -48.76 12.12 -20.40
CA PRO A 31 -49.45 13.41 -20.52
C PRO A 31 -49.32 14.27 -19.25
N ASP A 32 -48.96 13.66 -18.12
CA ASP A 32 -48.80 14.36 -16.84
C ASP A 32 -47.41 15.05 -16.74
N LEU A 33 -46.44 14.61 -17.56
CA LEU A 33 -45.10 15.17 -17.62
C LEU A 33 -44.92 16.07 -18.85
N GLY A 34 -44.73 17.36 -18.61
CA GLY A 34 -44.38 18.30 -19.67
C GLY A 34 -43.00 18.01 -20.29
N PRO A 35 -42.76 18.37 -21.56
CA PRO A 35 -41.45 18.21 -22.20
C PRO A 35 -40.32 18.94 -21.44
N LEU A 36 -39.21 18.25 -21.20
CA LEU A 36 -38.04 18.81 -20.53
C LEU A 36 -37.05 19.38 -21.54
N HIS A 37 -36.87 20.72 -21.53
CA HIS A 37 -35.87 21.41 -22.35
C HIS A 37 -34.60 21.68 -21.51
N VAL A 38 -33.47 21.07 -21.89
CA VAL A 38 -32.21 21.13 -21.09
C VAL A 38 -30.99 21.63 -21.87
N ALA A 39 -31.14 21.98 -23.16
CA ALA A 39 -30.01 22.26 -24.05
C ALA A 39 -29.15 23.46 -23.57
N ASP A 40 -29.79 24.49 -23.02
CA ASP A 40 -29.17 25.68 -22.43
C ASP A 40 -28.50 25.42 -21.07
N ARG A 41 -28.87 24.33 -20.39
CA ARG A 41 -28.37 23.97 -19.05
C ARG A 41 -27.07 23.16 -19.09
N VAL A 42 -26.73 22.57 -20.23
CA VAL A 42 -25.56 21.69 -20.39
C VAL A 42 -24.26 22.44 -20.08
N ALA A 43 -24.15 23.70 -20.50
CA ALA A 43 -22.94 24.51 -20.32
C ALA A 43 -22.61 24.80 -18.83
N GLY A 44 -23.58 24.68 -17.93
CA GLY A 44 -23.37 24.89 -16.49
C GLY A 44 -23.01 23.62 -15.70
N ILE A 45 -22.88 22.46 -16.36
CA ILE A 45 -22.54 21.20 -15.71
C ILE A 45 -21.03 21.10 -15.55
N ASP A 46 -20.56 21.16 -14.30
CA ASP A 46 -19.16 20.88 -13.98
C ASP A 46 -18.90 19.37 -14.11
N LEU A 47 -18.02 19.01 -15.05
CA LEU A 47 -17.63 17.61 -15.29
C LEU A 47 -16.24 17.40 -14.70
N PRO A 48 -16.11 16.58 -13.64
CA PRO A 48 -14.81 16.29 -13.06
C PRO A 48 -13.93 15.54 -14.07
N GLU A 49 -12.63 15.57 -13.81
CA GLU A 49 -11.67 14.82 -14.61
C GLU A 49 -12.03 13.33 -14.64
N LEU A 50 -12.19 12.77 -15.84
CA LEU A 50 -12.50 11.35 -15.99
C LEU A 50 -11.33 10.49 -15.52
N PRO A 51 -11.58 9.28 -14.94
CA PRO A 51 -10.52 8.41 -14.44
C PRO A 51 -9.43 8.09 -15.47
N THR A 52 -9.78 8.00 -16.75
CA THR A 52 -8.80 7.74 -17.82
C THR A 52 -7.89 8.93 -18.08
N ALA A 53 -8.44 10.15 -18.07
CA ALA A 53 -7.65 11.38 -18.21
C ALA A 53 -6.71 11.54 -17.00
N ARG A 54 -7.25 11.36 -15.79
CA ARG A 54 -6.50 11.41 -14.54
C ARG A 54 -5.37 10.39 -14.49
N LYS A 55 -5.62 9.16 -14.94
CA LYS A 55 -4.59 8.11 -15.02
C LYS A 55 -3.45 8.49 -15.96
N ASN A 56 -3.76 9.03 -17.14
CA ASN A 56 -2.73 9.48 -18.08
C ASN A 56 -1.93 10.65 -17.49
N ARG A 57 -2.60 11.58 -16.79
CA ARG A 57 -1.95 12.68 -16.06
C ARG A 57 -1.00 12.17 -14.97
N PHE A 58 -1.39 11.14 -14.20
CA PHE A 58 -0.52 10.51 -13.20
C PHE A 58 0.73 9.88 -13.80
N ILE A 59 0.64 9.31 -15.00
CA ILE A 59 1.79 8.75 -15.70
C ILE A 59 2.69 9.87 -16.24
N GLU A 60 2.11 10.87 -16.91
CA GLU A 60 2.85 11.93 -17.61
C GLU A 60 3.47 12.97 -16.67
N GLN A 61 2.72 13.44 -15.68
CA GLN A 61 3.16 14.54 -14.80
C GLN A 61 3.85 14.03 -13.54
N TYR A 62 3.38 12.93 -12.98
CA TYR A 62 3.86 12.39 -11.70
C TYR A 62 4.80 11.20 -11.88
N SER A 63 5.10 10.79 -13.11
CA SER A 63 5.96 9.63 -13.44
C SER A 63 5.52 8.33 -12.75
N ALA A 64 4.23 8.20 -12.42
CA ALA A 64 3.70 7.01 -11.79
C ALA A 64 3.69 5.84 -12.78
N SER A 65 3.92 4.62 -12.30
CA SER A 65 3.80 3.43 -13.15
C SER A 65 2.37 3.25 -13.64
N ALA A 66 2.17 2.67 -14.82
CA ALA A 66 0.82 2.44 -15.36
C ALA A 66 -0.05 1.58 -14.43
N ASN A 67 0.56 0.67 -13.67
CA ASN A 67 -0.12 -0.16 -12.68
C ASN A 67 -0.57 0.67 -11.47
N HIS A 68 0.34 1.45 -10.88
CA HIS A 68 0.00 2.33 -9.74
C HIS A 68 -1.03 3.37 -10.14
N ALA A 69 -0.87 4.04 -11.29
CA ALA A 69 -1.83 5.00 -11.79
C ALA A 69 -3.23 4.39 -11.96
N ARG A 70 -3.32 3.14 -12.45
CA ARG A 70 -4.60 2.42 -12.58
C ARG A 70 -5.23 2.15 -11.20
N THR A 71 -4.45 1.73 -10.22
CA THR A 71 -4.95 1.48 -8.86
C THR A 71 -5.43 2.76 -8.20
N LEU A 72 -4.61 3.82 -8.25
CA LEU A 72 -4.91 5.12 -7.64
C LEU A 72 -6.16 5.78 -8.24
N THR A 73 -6.44 5.56 -9.52
CA THR A 73 -7.62 6.12 -10.21
C THR A 73 -8.85 5.22 -10.17
N GLY A 74 -8.81 4.11 -9.41
CA GLY A 74 -9.96 3.21 -9.23
C GLY A 74 -11.08 3.81 -8.37
N ASP A 75 -10.74 4.69 -7.44
CA ASP A 75 -11.67 5.44 -6.58
C ASP A 75 -11.31 6.93 -6.64
N PRO A 76 -12.27 7.84 -6.92
CA PRO A 76 -12.04 9.28 -6.89
C PRO A 76 -11.38 9.78 -5.60
N ARG A 77 -11.78 9.25 -4.44
CA ARG A 77 -11.24 9.66 -3.13
C ARG A 77 -9.79 9.27 -2.96
N LEU A 78 -9.40 8.09 -3.47
CA LEU A 78 -8.02 7.63 -3.45
C LEU A 78 -7.15 8.47 -4.38
N ALA A 79 -7.68 8.85 -5.53
CA ALA A 79 -7.00 9.73 -6.48
C ALA A 79 -6.80 11.14 -5.91
N ASP A 80 -7.82 11.70 -5.25
CA ASP A 80 -7.72 13.00 -4.54
C ASP A 80 -6.65 12.92 -3.44
N PHE A 81 -6.69 11.87 -2.62
CA PHE A 81 -5.72 11.64 -1.55
C PHE A 81 -4.28 11.55 -2.09
N TYR A 82 -4.06 10.82 -3.18
CA TYR A 82 -2.75 10.72 -3.80
C TYR A 82 -2.23 12.08 -4.27
N GLU A 83 -3.07 12.92 -4.87
CA GLU A 83 -2.64 14.24 -5.32
C GLU A 83 -2.27 15.18 -4.16
N GLU A 84 -2.91 15.03 -3.00
CA GLU A 84 -2.51 15.79 -1.80
C GLU A 84 -1.14 15.36 -1.27
N VAL A 85 -0.79 14.07 -1.40
CA VAL A 85 0.46 13.49 -0.88
C VAL A 85 1.61 13.57 -1.90
N ALA A 86 1.29 13.60 -3.21
CA ALA A 86 2.26 13.60 -4.30
C ALA A 86 3.35 14.69 -4.22
N PRO A 87 3.11 15.91 -3.71
CA PRO A 87 4.17 16.93 -3.58
C PRO A 87 5.39 16.50 -2.75
N ALA A 88 5.26 15.52 -1.86
CA ALA A 88 6.39 15.00 -1.08
C ALA A 88 7.38 14.21 -1.96
N ASP A 89 6.87 13.27 -2.73
CA ASP A 89 7.60 12.49 -3.74
C ASP A 89 6.54 11.72 -4.57
N PRO A 90 6.26 12.12 -5.81
CA PRO A 90 5.16 11.53 -6.57
C PRO A 90 5.27 10.03 -6.82
N VAL A 91 6.50 9.53 -7.00
CA VAL A 91 6.77 8.13 -7.37
C VAL A 91 6.74 7.26 -6.12
N LEU A 92 7.38 7.74 -5.04
CA LEU A 92 7.34 7.05 -3.75
C LEU A 92 5.91 7.05 -3.18
N ALA A 93 5.20 8.19 -3.26
CA ALA A 93 3.80 8.29 -2.85
C ALA A 93 2.92 7.32 -3.65
N ALA A 94 3.11 7.21 -4.97
CA ALA A 94 2.31 6.29 -5.77
C ALA A 94 2.48 4.83 -5.32
N THR A 95 3.73 4.44 -5.07
CA THR A 95 4.07 3.09 -4.58
C THR A 95 3.50 2.84 -3.19
N TRP A 96 3.72 3.76 -2.25
CA TRP A 96 3.27 3.60 -0.87
C TRP A 96 1.75 3.65 -0.73
N VAL A 97 1.08 4.57 -1.43
CA VAL A 97 -0.38 4.70 -1.36
C VAL A 97 -1.05 3.51 -2.03
N ALA A 98 -0.62 3.11 -3.23
CA ALA A 98 -1.26 2.04 -4.00
C ALA A 98 -1.00 0.65 -3.41
N ASP A 99 0.20 0.37 -2.91
CA ASP A 99 0.57 -0.98 -2.47
C ASP A 99 0.46 -1.15 -0.96
N THR A 100 1.00 -0.20 -0.17
CA THR A 100 1.14 -0.37 1.28
C THR A 100 -0.09 0.16 2.02
N LEU A 101 -0.44 1.43 1.83
CA LEU A 101 -1.55 2.07 2.54
C LEU A 101 -2.87 1.41 2.18
N LEU A 102 -3.17 1.26 0.89
CA LEU A 102 -4.41 0.63 0.44
C LEU A 102 -4.52 -0.83 0.96
N GLY A 103 -3.41 -1.57 0.99
CA GLY A 103 -3.37 -2.91 1.57
C GLY A 103 -3.69 -2.93 3.07
N GLU A 104 -3.07 -2.04 3.86
CA GLU A 104 -3.29 -1.95 5.31
C GLU A 104 -4.68 -1.42 5.69
N LEU A 105 -5.26 -0.56 4.85
CA LEU A 105 -6.65 -0.08 4.99
C LEU A 105 -7.65 -1.20 4.72
N ASN A 106 -7.48 -1.93 3.61
CA ASN A 106 -8.34 -3.08 3.28
C ASN A 106 -8.29 -4.16 4.36
N TYR A 107 -7.11 -4.40 4.95
CA TYR A 107 -6.96 -5.35 6.07
C TYR A 107 -7.78 -4.96 7.31
N ARG A 108 -7.99 -3.65 7.52
CA ARG A 108 -8.71 -3.10 8.68
C ARG A 108 -10.15 -2.67 8.35
N ASP A 109 -10.62 -2.90 7.14
CA ASP A 109 -11.90 -2.39 6.62
C ASP A 109 -12.05 -0.87 6.80
N MET A 110 -10.95 -0.13 6.60
CA MET A 110 -10.90 1.32 6.75
C MET A 110 -10.98 2.03 5.41
N ASN A 111 -11.61 3.21 5.39
CA ASN A 111 -11.62 4.08 4.22
C ASN A 111 -10.38 4.99 4.19
N ILE A 112 -9.93 5.38 2.99
CA ILE A 112 -8.82 6.32 2.79
C ILE A 112 -9.04 7.65 3.50
N THR A 113 -10.29 8.09 3.64
CA THR A 113 -10.66 9.33 4.34
C THR A 113 -10.39 9.31 5.84
N ALA A 114 -10.16 8.13 6.44
CA ALA A 114 -9.83 8.01 7.86
C ALA A 114 -8.38 8.40 8.18
N VAL A 115 -7.53 8.48 7.16
CA VAL A 115 -6.11 8.80 7.31
C VAL A 115 -5.88 10.24 6.85
N PRO A 116 -5.33 11.13 7.69
CA PRO A 116 -5.00 12.47 7.23
C PRO A 116 -3.80 12.45 6.27
N PRO A 117 -3.87 13.14 5.11
CA PRO A 117 -2.77 13.20 4.14
C PRO A 117 -1.44 13.68 4.74
N GLY A 118 -1.50 14.63 5.68
CA GLY A 118 -0.33 15.19 6.36
C GLY A 118 0.53 14.15 7.09
N HIS A 119 -0.08 13.10 7.64
CA HIS A 119 0.66 12.01 8.28
C HIS A 119 1.39 11.15 7.25
N ILE A 120 0.79 10.91 6.08
CA ILE A 120 1.48 10.15 5.02
C ILE A 120 2.61 10.99 4.43
N ILE A 121 2.41 12.30 4.25
CA ILE A 121 3.47 13.22 3.81
C ILE A 121 4.69 13.14 4.73
N GLU A 122 4.52 13.29 6.05
CA GLU A 122 5.66 13.22 6.98
C GLU A 122 6.33 11.83 6.97
N LEU A 123 5.54 10.74 6.86
CA LEU A 123 6.09 9.39 6.74
C LEU A 123 6.97 9.23 5.49
N LEU A 124 6.50 9.75 4.35
CA LEU A 124 7.25 9.72 3.10
C LEU A 124 8.51 10.59 3.17
N GLU A 125 8.47 11.74 3.85
CA GLU A 125 9.64 12.57 4.06
C GLU A 125 10.72 11.86 4.89
N LEU A 126 10.34 11.12 5.93
CA LEU A 126 11.26 10.33 6.77
C LEU A 126 11.92 9.20 5.97
N LEU A 127 11.16 8.55 5.09
CA LEU A 127 11.67 7.51 4.17
C LEU A 127 12.64 8.11 3.15
N ARG A 128 12.25 9.22 2.50
CA ARG A 128 13.07 9.95 1.53
C ARG A 128 14.38 10.46 2.16
N ALA A 129 14.32 10.93 3.40
CA ALA A 129 15.50 11.36 4.16
C ALA A 129 16.39 10.19 4.62
N GLY A 130 15.98 8.93 4.42
CA GLY A 130 16.68 7.75 4.90
C GLY A 130 16.73 7.63 6.42
N THR A 131 15.88 8.39 7.13
CA THR A 131 15.78 8.38 8.60
C THR A 131 15.20 7.06 9.09
N ILE A 132 14.36 6.41 8.27
CA ILE A 132 13.79 5.09 8.54
C ILE A 132 13.93 4.20 7.31
N THR A 133 13.91 2.88 7.52
CA THR A 133 13.86 1.87 6.45
C THR A 133 12.42 1.64 6.00
N ASP A 134 12.20 1.05 4.83
CA ASP A 134 10.83 0.70 4.36
C ASP A 134 10.08 -0.16 5.38
N ARG A 135 10.77 -1.12 6.00
CA ARG A 135 10.20 -1.99 7.02
C ARG A 135 9.79 -1.22 8.28
N ALA A 136 10.63 -0.27 8.71
CA ALA A 136 10.27 0.62 9.81
C ALA A 136 9.09 1.54 9.43
N GLY A 137 9.03 2.02 8.19
CA GLY A 137 7.91 2.81 7.69
C GLY A 137 6.58 2.06 7.71
N VAL A 138 6.57 0.77 7.30
CA VAL A 138 5.37 -0.08 7.40
C VAL A 138 4.95 -0.25 8.87
N GLN A 139 5.91 -0.43 9.77
CA GLN A 139 5.61 -0.53 11.20
C GLN A 139 5.00 0.76 11.76
N VAL A 140 5.56 1.92 11.41
CA VAL A 140 5.03 3.24 11.80
C VAL A 140 3.62 3.42 11.27
N LEU A 141 3.39 3.09 9.99
CA LEU A 141 2.06 3.18 9.38
C LEU A 141 1.04 2.30 10.11
N ARG A 142 1.38 1.06 10.44
CA ARG A 142 0.51 0.16 11.20
C ARG A 142 0.17 0.74 12.57
N THR A 143 1.17 1.20 13.31
CA THR A 143 0.95 1.83 14.62
C THR A 143 0.07 3.06 14.53
N LEU A 144 0.22 3.87 13.47
CA LEU A 144 -0.64 5.01 13.20
C LEU A 144 -2.08 4.58 12.94
N LEU A 145 -2.29 3.60 12.06
CA LEU A 145 -3.64 3.10 11.71
C LEU A 145 -4.32 2.45 12.93
N ASP A 146 -3.60 1.63 13.70
CA ASP A 146 -4.11 0.98 14.89
C ASP A 146 -4.56 2.02 15.94
N ALA A 147 -3.78 3.10 16.13
CA ALA A 147 -4.17 4.19 17.01
C ALA A 147 -5.46 4.90 16.54
N CYS A 148 -5.60 5.12 15.23
CA CYS A 148 -6.80 5.73 14.66
C CYS A 148 -8.05 4.83 14.80
N VAL A 149 -7.90 3.49 14.67
CA VAL A 149 -8.99 2.53 14.93
C VAL A 149 -9.41 2.52 16.40
N GLU A 150 -8.45 2.60 17.31
CA GLU A 150 -8.71 2.62 18.75
C GLU A 150 -9.23 3.97 19.27
N GLY A 151 -9.42 4.97 18.39
CA GLY A 151 -9.89 6.31 18.76
C GLY A 151 -8.87 7.12 19.58
N ARG A 152 -7.60 6.73 19.55
CA ARG A 152 -6.50 7.50 20.15
C ARG A 152 -6.13 8.66 19.21
N PRO A 153 -5.53 9.75 19.73
CA PRO A 153 -5.03 10.80 18.86
C PRO A 153 -3.99 10.21 17.89
N CYS A 154 -4.23 10.36 16.58
CA CYS A 154 -3.32 9.88 15.55
C CYS A 154 -2.01 10.68 15.64
N GLU A 155 -1.00 10.10 16.29
CA GLU A 155 0.32 10.69 16.47
C GLU A 155 1.03 10.89 15.12
N MET A 156 1.84 11.94 15.02
CA MET A 156 2.67 12.18 13.84
C MET A 156 3.73 11.06 13.67
N PRO A 157 3.97 10.55 12.45
CA PRO A 157 4.99 9.53 12.18
C PRO A 157 6.34 9.77 12.86
N ALA A 158 6.84 11.02 12.88
CA ALA A 158 8.11 11.35 13.53
C ALA A 158 8.10 11.07 15.05
N ALA A 159 6.98 11.31 15.72
CA ALA A 159 6.80 11.01 17.14
C ALA A 159 6.79 9.48 17.38
N ILE A 160 6.12 8.72 16.52
CA ILE A 160 6.09 7.26 16.58
C ILE A 160 7.50 6.69 16.40
N VAL A 161 8.26 7.19 15.41
CA VAL A 161 9.65 6.78 15.17
C VAL A 161 10.53 7.01 16.39
N LYS A 162 10.40 8.17 17.05
CA LYS A 162 11.19 8.51 18.25
C LYS A 162 10.80 7.65 19.45
N ARG A 163 9.51 7.45 19.69
CA ARG A 163 8.98 6.65 20.82
C ARG A 163 9.35 5.18 20.71
N GLU A 164 9.22 4.61 19.52
CA GLU A 164 9.51 3.20 19.24
C GLU A 164 10.99 2.95 18.91
N GLY A 165 11.81 4.02 18.83
CA GLY A 165 13.23 3.94 18.49
C GLY A 165 13.48 3.33 17.11
N LEU A 166 12.64 3.64 16.11
CA LEU A 166 12.67 3.04 14.78
C LEU A 166 13.62 3.75 13.80
N GLY A 167 14.42 4.71 14.29
CA GLY A 167 15.42 5.40 13.48
C GLY A 167 16.46 4.43 12.91
N LYS A 168 16.85 4.67 11.65
CA LYS A 168 17.94 3.98 10.98
C LYS A 168 19.21 4.23 11.78
N THR A 169 19.86 3.14 12.15
CA THR A 169 21.08 3.16 12.97
C THR A 169 22.23 2.62 12.12
N ALA A 170 23.46 3.10 12.34
CA ALA A 170 24.63 2.67 11.59
C ALA A 170 25.16 1.31 12.08
N GLY A 171 25.88 0.60 11.20
CA GLY A 171 26.39 -0.76 11.38
C GLY A 171 27.09 -1.09 12.71
N ASP A 172 27.76 -0.13 13.34
CA ASP A 172 28.53 -0.37 14.56
C ASP A 172 27.66 -0.77 15.76
N GLU A 173 26.44 -0.24 15.86
CA GLU A 173 25.50 -0.60 16.94
C GLU A 173 24.95 -2.02 16.80
N PHE A 174 24.97 -2.59 15.59
CA PHE A 174 24.46 -3.94 15.32
C PHE A 174 25.50 -5.03 15.55
N THR A 175 26.80 -4.71 15.60
CA THR A 175 27.89 -5.66 15.87
C THR A 175 27.65 -6.55 17.10
N PRO A 176 27.28 -6.03 18.28
CA PRO A 176 26.99 -6.88 19.45
C PRO A 176 25.78 -7.80 19.24
N ILE A 177 24.73 -7.32 18.56
CA ILE A 177 23.53 -8.13 18.25
C ILE A 177 23.88 -9.24 17.27
N VAL A 178 24.68 -8.93 16.23
CA VAL A 178 25.18 -9.91 15.26
C VAL A 178 25.98 -11.00 15.98
N ARG A 179 26.89 -10.64 16.87
CA ARG A 179 27.66 -11.63 17.66
C ARG A 179 26.75 -12.52 18.51
N ALA A 180 25.74 -11.95 19.16
CA ALA A 180 24.78 -12.73 19.95
C ALA A 180 23.98 -13.71 19.07
N VAL A 181 23.50 -13.29 17.89
CA VAL A 181 22.77 -14.16 16.96
C VAL A 181 23.66 -15.26 16.39
N VAL A 182 24.91 -14.93 16.02
CA VAL A 182 25.89 -15.90 15.52
C VAL A 182 26.21 -16.94 16.60
N ALA A 183 26.41 -16.52 17.85
CA ALA A 183 26.66 -17.43 18.97
C ALA A 183 25.45 -18.32 19.29
N ALA A 184 24.23 -17.78 19.17
CA ALA A 184 22.99 -18.53 19.40
C ALA A 184 22.65 -19.54 18.28
N ASN A 185 23.27 -19.44 17.10
CA ASN A 185 22.95 -20.26 15.93
C ASN A 185 24.20 -20.93 15.32
N PRO A 186 24.91 -21.81 16.07
CA PRO A 186 26.17 -22.40 15.61
C PRO A 186 26.02 -23.25 14.35
N GLN A 187 24.89 -23.95 14.20
CA GLN A 187 24.63 -24.80 13.03
C GLN A 187 24.48 -24.01 11.73
N ALA A 188 23.89 -22.81 11.78
CA ALA A 188 23.77 -21.94 10.61
C ALA A 188 25.14 -21.37 10.19
N VAL A 189 26.05 -21.16 11.15
CA VAL A 189 27.43 -20.74 10.86
C VAL A 189 28.20 -21.85 10.16
N GLU A 190 28.05 -23.09 10.62
CA GLU A 190 28.68 -24.27 10.01
C GLU A 190 28.12 -24.55 8.61
N ASP A 191 26.81 -24.44 8.42
CA ASP A 191 26.17 -24.55 7.11
C ASP A 191 26.68 -23.49 6.13
N TYR A 192 26.86 -22.24 6.57
CA TYR A 192 27.44 -21.19 5.74
C TYR A 192 28.90 -21.50 5.37
N ARG A 193 29.70 -22.00 6.32
CA ARG A 193 31.09 -22.46 6.07
C ARG A 193 31.15 -23.61 5.07
N SER A 194 30.15 -24.50 5.06
CA SER A 194 30.04 -25.59 4.09
C SER A 194 29.61 -25.15 2.68
N GLY A 195 29.42 -23.84 2.46
CA GLY A 195 29.07 -23.26 1.17
C GLY A 195 27.57 -23.04 0.93
N LYS A 196 26.71 -23.25 1.93
CA LYS A 196 25.27 -22.98 1.81
C LYS A 196 24.96 -21.50 2.04
N GLU A 197 24.91 -20.71 0.96
CA GLU A 197 24.59 -19.27 1.04
C GLU A 197 23.24 -18.96 1.70
N GLY A 198 22.27 -19.90 1.66
CA GLY A 198 20.97 -19.74 2.33
C GLY A 198 21.07 -19.57 3.85
N ALA A 199 22.11 -20.11 4.49
CA ALA A 199 22.32 -19.97 5.92
C ALA A 199 22.70 -18.53 6.33
N LEU A 200 23.37 -17.79 5.44
CA LEU A 200 23.63 -16.37 5.64
C LEU A 200 22.33 -15.56 5.62
N ASN A 201 21.42 -15.87 4.69
CA ASN A 201 20.12 -15.20 4.62
C ASN A 201 19.26 -15.48 5.86
N PHE A 202 19.35 -16.69 6.43
CA PHE A 202 18.72 -17.02 7.70
C PHE A 202 19.27 -16.18 8.86
N LEU A 203 20.59 -16.09 9.00
CA LEU A 203 21.24 -15.28 10.04
C LEU A 203 20.90 -13.79 9.91
N VAL A 204 20.92 -13.25 8.69
CA VAL A 204 20.47 -11.87 8.42
C VAL A 204 19.01 -11.68 8.84
N GLY A 205 18.13 -12.64 8.54
CA GLY A 205 16.74 -12.62 8.98
C GLY A 205 16.57 -12.60 10.50
N GLN A 206 17.38 -13.35 11.24
CA GLN A 206 17.38 -13.33 12.71
C GLN A 206 17.86 -11.99 13.27
N VAL A 207 18.96 -11.44 12.73
CA VAL A 207 19.45 -10.12 13.14
C VAL A 207 18.43 -9.03 12.82
N MET A 208 17.74 -9.12 11.67
CA MET A 208 16.65 -8.19 11.32
C MET A 208 15.47 -8.27 12.30
N LYS A 209 15.18 -9.45 12.84
CA LYS A 209 14.11 -9.64 13.84
C LYS A 209 14.47 -8.97 15.17
N GLU A 210 15.68 -9.19 15.66
CA GLU A 210 16.18 -8.58 16.90
C GLU A 210 16.31 -7.05 16.79
N THR A 211 16.72 -6.55 15.62
CA THR A 211 16.86 -5.12 15.35
C THR A 211 15.54 -4.43 14.94
N ARG A 212 14.42 -5.16 14.96
CA ARG A 212 13.08 -4.69 14.53
C ARG A 212 13.08 -4.01 13.16
N GLY A 213 13.97 -4.40 12.25
CA GLY A 213 14.07 -3.83 10.90
C GLY A 213 14.74 -2.45 10.82
N ARG A 214 15.42 -1.99 11.87
CA ARG A 214 16.15 -0.69 11.89
C ARG A 214 17.41 -0.67 11.02
N ALA A 215 17.91 -1.84 10.65
CA ALA A 215 19.13 -2.00 9.88
C ALA A 215 18.83 -2.25 8.39
N ASP A 216 19.71 -1.77 7.51
CA ASP A 216 19.65 -2.08 6.09
C ASP A 216 20.03 -3.56 5.84
N PRO A 217 19.21 -4.35 5.12
CA PRO A 217 19.53 -5.75 4.84
C PRO A 217 20.87 -5.97 4.15
N ARG A 218 21.30 -5.05 3.28
CA ARG A 218 22.59 -5.13 2.57
C ARG A 218 23.74 -4.90 3.54
N GLU A 219 23.59 -3.96 4.46
CA GLU A 219 24.58 -3.65 5.48
C GLU A 219 24.73 -4.80 6.50
N LEU A 220 23.60 -5.35 6.98
CA LEU A 220 23.62 -6.53 7.87
C LEU A 220 24.28 -7.73 7.22
N ARG A 221 23.99 -8.00 5.93
CA ARG A 221 24.62 -9.10 5.20
C ARG A 221 26.15 -8.96 5.18
N ARG A 222 26.66 -7.74 4.99
CA ARG A 222 28.09 -7.45 5.05
C ARG A 222 28.66 -7.73 6.44
N ILE A 223 28.06 -7.16 7.49
CA ILE A 223 28.54 -7.29 8.88
C ILE A 223 28.49 -8.75 9.37
N VAL A 224 27.42 -9.49 9.07
CA VAL A 224 27.31 -10.91 9.44
C VAL A 224 28.39 -11.73 8.73
N SER A 225 28.62 -11.48 7.43
CA SER A 225 29.67 -12.18 6.69
C SER A 225 31.08 -11.87 7.22
N GLU A 226 31.34 -10.62 7.60
CA GLU A 226 32.60 -10.19 8.20
C GLU A 226 32.79 -10.80 9.60
N SER A 227 31.73 -10.87 10.41
CA SER A 227 31.78 -11.48 11.75
C SER A 227 32.08 -12.98 11.70
N ILE A 228 31.56 -13.71 10.70
CA ILE A 228 31.82 -15.14 10.55
C ILE A 228 33.26 -15.40 10.07
N LYS A 229 33.77 -14.56 9.16
CA LYS A 229 35.16 -14.61 8.68
C LYS A 229 36.17 -14.18 9.73
N SER A 230 35.88 -13.15 10.53
CA SER A 230 36.75 -12.71 11.63
C SER A 230 36.83 -13.73 12.78
N SER A 231 35.94 -14.71 12.82
CA SER A 231 36.02 -15.85 13.74
C SER A 231 37.01 -16.94 13.25
N GLU A 232 37.72 -16.70 12.13
CA GLU A 232 38.81 -17.54 11.61
C GLU A 232 40.20 -17.20 12.22
N VAL A 233 40.29 -16.21 13.13
CA VAL A 233 41.53 -15.84 13.83
C VAL A 233 41.46 -16.18 15.31
#